data_AF-A0A496P597-F1
#
_entry.id   AF-A0A496P597-F1
#
_cell.length_a   1.000
_cell.length_b   1.000
_cell.length_c   1.000
_cell.angle_alpha   90.00
_cell.angle_beta   90.00
_cell.angle_gamma   90.00
#
_symmetry.space_group_name_H-M   'P 1'
#
loop_
_entity.id
_entity.type
_entity.pdbx_description
1 polymer ?
#
loop_
_entity_poly.entity_id
_entity_poly.type
_entity_poly.pdbx_seq_one_letter_code
_entity_poly.pdbx_strand_id
1 'polypeptide(L)'
;MSKETEQKIAKELYTNQNKTPEEIAHKTGVTLRTVQRWIKDGNWKKLRDAKANGSPQRIERTQLVVDSLTDRRIQLIKDETKARKELEELEELGDYEELKEEKAILRVKVETLRAEAASIDDAISKWNKRIENLNKEGKITLSNYMEVMERIFEALRLSNEPLYMQTLDFQENHLEDVAAKLV
;
A
#
# COMPACT_ATOMS: atom_id res chain seq x y z
N MET A 1 1.24 22.73 30.85
CA MET A 1 0.99 21.27 30.88
C MET A 1 2.25 20.58 31.37
N SER A 2 2.22 19.29 31.73
CA SER A 2 3.48 18.61 32.10
C SER A 2 4.27 18.28 30.82
N LYS A 3 5.61 18.25 30.91
CA LYS A 3 6.47 17.82 29.79
C LYS A 3 6.08 16.44 29.24
N GLU A 4 5.52 15.59 30.10
CA GLU A 4 5.06 14.24 29.76
C GLU A 4 3.78 14.26 28.92
N THR A 5 2.87 15.21 29.18
CA THR A 5 1.65 15.40 28.36
C THR A 5 2.02 15.93 26.97
N GLU A 6 2.93 16.89 26.91
CA GLU A 6 3.44 17.45 25.65
C GLU A 6 4.15 16.39 24.79
N GLN A 7 4.94 15.52 25.43
CA GLN A 7 5.61 14.42 24.74
C GLN A 7 4.62 13.39 24.17
N LYS A 8 3.56 13.03 24.92
CA LYS A 8 2.51 12.12 24.43
C LYS A 8 1.78 12.70 23.22
N ILE A 9 1.40 13.98 23.28
CA ILE A 9 0.74 14.69 22.17
C ILE A 9 1.69 14.76 20.95
N ALA A 10 2.96 15.10 21.17
CA ALA A 10 3.95 15.14 20.10
C ALA A 10 4.15 13.76 19.42
N LYS A 11 4.16 12.68 20.21
CA LYS A 11 4.24 11.31 19.69
C LYS A 11 3.06 10.99 18.78
N GLU A 12 1.84 11.27 19.25
CA GLU A 12 0.60 11.06 18.49
C GLU A 12 0.61 11.82 17.15
N LEU A 13 0.96 13.11 17.18
CA LEU A 13 1.05 13.94 15.98
C LEU A 13 2.08 13.41 14.98
N TYR A 14 3.21 12.92 15.47
CA TYR A 14 4.28 12.38 14.62
C TYR A 14 3.91 11.01 14.03
N THR A 15 3.46 10.06 14.86
CA THR A 15 3.26 8.67 14.44
C THR A 15 1.93 8.43 13.74
N ASN A 16 0.87 9.17 14.11
CA ASN A 16 -0.48 8.90 13.62
C ASN A 16 -0.99 9.96 12.64
N GLN A 17 -0.50 11.20 12.73
CA GLN A 17 -0.94 12.31 11.87
C GLN A 17 0.13 12.77 10.87
N ASN A 18 1.27 12.06 10.78
CA ASN A 18 2.38 12.33 9.86
C ASN A 18 2.90 13.78 9.90
N LYS A 19 2.80 14.46 11.05
CA LYS A 19 3.27 15.83 11.18
C LYS A 19 4.79 15.91 11.24
N THR A 20 5.33 16.97 10.63
CA THR A 20 6.76 17.26 10.66
C THR A 20 7.20 17.72 12.06
N PRO A 21 8.47 17.52 12.43
CA PRO A 21 9.00 18.04 13.69
C PRO A 21 8.76 19.55 13.89
N GLU A 22 8.79 20.31 12.80
CA GLU A 22 8.57 21.76 12.75
C GLU A 22 7.11 22.11 13.08
N GLU A 23 6.14 21.43 12.45
CA GLU A 23 4.72 21.61 12.75
C GLU A 23 4.38 21.20 14.20
N ILE A 24 5.01 20.13 14.69
CA ILE A 24 4.80 19.66 16.06
C ILE A 24 5.31 20.69 17.05
N ALA A 25 6.54 21.19 16.86
CA ALA A 25 7.12 22.23 17.71
C ALA A 25 6.23 23.48 17.79
N HIS A 26 5.69 23.92 16.65
CA HIS A 26 4.74 25.04 16.61
C HIS A 26 3.44 24.72 17.37
N LYS A 27 2.88 23.51 17.22
CA LYS A 27 1.61 23.13 17.87
C LYS A 27 1.72 22.89 19.37
N THR A 28 2.82 22.33 19.85
CA THR A 28 3.00 21.94 21.26
C THR A 28 3.78 22.98 22.07
N GLY A 29 4.35 24.00 21.43
CA GLY A 29 5.09 25.08 22.10
C GLY A 29 6.48 24.66 22.60
N VAL A 30 6.93 23.43 22.31
CA VAL A 30 8.29 22.96 22.62
C VAL A 30 9.24 23.21 21.47
N THR A 31 10.53 23.35 21.78
CA THR A 31 11.56 23.59 20.76
C THR A 31 11.69 22.42 19.78
N LEU A 32 12.02 22.73 18.53
CA LEU A 32 12.32 21.73 17.49
C LEU A 32 13.35 20.69 17.96
N ARG A 33 14.39 21.14 18.67
CA ARG A 33 15.44 20.27 19.23
C ARG A 33 14.88 19.25 20.22
N THR A 34 13.92 19.66 21.05
CA THR A 34 13.22 18.77 21.99
C THR A 34 12.43 17.71 21.23
N VAL A 35 11.66 18.09 20.21
CA VAL A 35 10.86 17.18 19.39
C VAL A 35 11.75 16.17 18.66
N GLN A 36 12.83 16.64 18.02
CA GLN A 36 13.81 15.77 17.34
C GLN A 36 14.47 14.77 18.29
N ARG A 37 14.82 15.21 19.52
CA ARG A 37 15.35 14.32 20.55
C ARG A 37 14.35 13.24 20.91
N TRP A 38 13.08 13.58 21.15
CA TRP A 38 12.05 12.60 21.46
C TRP A 38 11.81 11.59 20.33
N ILE A 39 11.83 12.05 19.07
CA ILE A 39 11.72 11.17 17.90
C ILE A 39 12.85 10.14 17.87
N LYS A 40 14.09 10.59 18.16
CA LYS A 40 15.27 9.73 18.21
C LYS A 40 15.22 8.76 19.39
N ASP A 41 15.13 9.28 20.61
CA ASP A 41 15.22 8.52 21.85
C ASP A 41 14.05 7.52 21.98
N GLY A 42 12.86 7.89 21.51
CA GLY A 42 11.67 7.05 21.55
C GLY A 42 11.48 6.12 20.35
N ASN A 43 12.40 6.10 19.39
CA ASN A 43 12.28 5.34 18.13
C ASN A 43 10.99 5.65 17.33
N TRP A 44 10.46 6.87 17.41
CA TRP A 44 9.16 7.21 16.80
C TRP A 44 9.18 7.09 15.28
N LYS A 45 10.33 7.30 14.65
CA LYS A 45 10.50 7.07 13.20
C LYS A 45 10.23 5.61 12.85
N LYS A 46 10.79 4.64 13.58
CA LYS A 46 10.52 3.22 13.35
C LYS A 46 9.05 2.88 13.54
N LEU A 47 8.40 3.42 14.58
CA LEU A 47 6.97 3.21 14.83
C LEU A 47 6.09 3.77 13.71
N ARG A 48 6.38 5.01 13.27
CA ARG A 48 5.67 5.65 12.16
C ARG A 48 5.88 4.89 10.86
N ASP A 49 7.12 4.51 10.56
CA ASP A 49 7.46 3.80 9.33
C ASP A 49 6.82 2.40 9.34
N ALA A 50 6.80 1.68 10.46
CA ALA A 50 6.09 0.40 10.59
C ALA A 50 4.58 0.55 10.35
N LYS A 51 3.97 1.65 10.83
CA LYS A 51 2.55 1.94 10.61
C LYS A 51 2.24 2.38 9.18
N ALA A 52 3.06 3.25 8.59
CA ALA A 52 2.91 3.70 7.20
C ALA A 52 3.21 2.60 6.18
N ASN A 53 4.02 1.62 6.55
CA ASN A 53 4.27 0.39 5.80
C ASN A 53 3.29 -0.74 6.16
N GLY A 54 2.27 -0.45 6.97
CA GLY A 54 1.20 -1.39 7.27
C GLY A 54 0.58 -1.93 5.98
N SER A 55 0.27 -3.23 5.98
CA SER A 55 -0.18 -3.96 4.79
C SER A 55 -1.30 -3.25 4.00
N PRO A 56 -2.36 -2.68 4.63
CA PRO A 56 -3.48 -2.13 3.88
C PRO A 56 -3.14 -0.92 2.99
N GLN A 57 -2.46 0.11 3.52
CA GLN A 57 -2.12 1.30 2.72
C GLN A 57 -1.06 1.00 1.64
N ARG A 58 -0.18 0.04 1.90
CA ARG A 58 0.81 -0.42 0.91
C ARG A 58 0.14 -1.20 -0.22
N ILE A 59 -0.85 -2.04 0.09
CA ILE A 59 -1.67 -2.75 -0.90
C ILE A 59 -2.45 -1.74 -1.74
N GLU A 60 -3.14 -0.79 -1.11
CA GLU A 60 -3.93 0.24 -1.80
C GLU A 60 -3.09 1.04 -2.80
N ARG A 61 -1.91 1.53 -2.38
CA ARG A 61 -0.98 2.21 -3.29
C ARG A 61 -0.50 1.33 -4.44
N THR A 62 -0.32 0.04 -4.19
CA THR A 62 0.12 -0.92 -5.21
C THR A 62 -1.02 -1.19 -6.20
N GLN A 63 -2.26 -1.26 -5.71
CA GLN A 63 -3.46 -1.39 -6.52
C GLN A 63 -3.61 -0.21 -7.49
N LEU A 64 -3.38 1.02 -7.04
CA LEU A 64 -3.41 2.21 -7.91
C LEU A 64 -2.44 2.12 -9.11
N VAL A 65 -1.28 1.47 -8.93
CA VAL A 65 -0.33 1.23 -10.04
C VAL A 65 -0.91 0.22 -11.03
N VAL A 66 -1.50 -0.86 -10.54
CA VAL A 66 -2.17 -1.88 -11.38
C VAL A 66 -3.34 -1.27 -12.15
N ASP A 67 -4.15 -0.44 -11.49
CA ASP A 67 -5.29 0.22 -12.11
C ASP A 67 -4.83 1.14 -13.24
N SER A 68 -3.78 1.94 -13.02
CA SER A 68 -3.19 2.80 -14.06
C SER A 68 -2.64 2.01 -15.26
N LEU A 69 -1.99 0.86 -15.00
CA LEU A 69 -1.51 -0.03 -16.07
C LEU A 69 -2.66 -0.65 -16.84
N THR A 70 -3.75 -1.01 -16.15
CA THR A 70 -4.96 -1.58 -16.74
C THR A 70 -5.65 -0.56 -17.64
N ASP A 71 -5.75 0.70 -17.21
CA ASP A 71 -6.29 1.78 -18.03
C ASP A 71 -5.47 1.99 -19.31
N ARG A 72 -4.13 2.00 -19.18
CA ARG A 72 -3.25 2.09 -20.36
C ARG A 72 -3.43 0.88 -21.28
N ARG A 73 -3.58 -0.34 -20.72
CA ARG A 73 -3.81 -1.56 -21.49
C ARG A 73 -5.10 -1.49 -22.29
N ILE A 74 -6.19 -1.01 -21.67
CA ILE A 74 -7.49 -0.81 -22.33
C ILE A 74 -7.35 0.19 -23.48
N GLN A 75 -6.59 1.26 -23.29
CA GLN A 75 -6.35 2.24 -24.35
C GLN A 75 -5.58 1.62 -25.52
N LEU A 76 -4.53 0.84 -25.27
CA LEU A 76 -3.79 0.14 -26.32
C LEU A 76 -4.66 -0.83 -27.11
N ILE A 77 -5.61 -1.53 -26.47
CA ILE A 77 -6.57 -2.40 -27.18
C ILE A 77 -7.39 -1.59 -28.17
N LYS A 78 -7.90 -0.42 -27.76
CA LYS A 78 -8.69 0.46 -28.63
C LYS A 78 -7.85 0.97 -29.80
N ASP A 79 -6.64 1.42 -29.53
CA ASP A 79 -5.73 1.94 -30.54
C ASP A 79 -5.29 0.86 -31.54
N GLU A 80 -5.00 -0.36 -31.06
CA GLU A 80 -4.67 -1.53 -31.91
C GLU A 80 -5.86 -1.92 -32.77
N THR A 81 -7.07 -1.97 -32.20
CA THR A 81 -8.29 -2.30 -32.94
C THR A 81 -8.55 -1.30 -34.06
N LYS A 82 -8.37 0.00 -33.78
CA LYS A 82 -8.52 1.06 -34.77
C LYS A 82 -7.48 0.93 -35.89
N ALA A 83 -6.20 0.80 -35.54
CA ALA A 83 -5.12 0.68 -36.52
C ALA A 83 -5.24 -0.59 -37.38
N ARG A 84 -5.75 -1.68 -36.80
CA ARG A 84 -6.04 -2.92 -37.54
C ARG A 84 -7.16 -2.72 -38.56
N LYS A 85 -8.24 -2.03 -38.18
CA LYS A 85 -9.37 -1.73 -39.08
C LYS A 85 -8.93 -0.82 -40.22
N GLU A 86 -8.15 0.22 -39.93
CA GLU A 86 -7.56 1.11 -40.95
C GLU A 86 -6.67 0.32 -41.93
N LEU A 87 -5.86 -0.63 -41.42
CA LEU A 87 -5.02 -1.48 -42.26
C LEU A 87 -5.85 -2.43 -43.13
N GLU A 88 -6.90 -3.04 -42.60
CA GLU A 88 -7.81 -3.94 -43.33
C GLU A 88 -8.52 -3.20 -44.48
N GLU A 89 -9.06 -2.01 -44.21
CA GLU A 89 -9.69 -1.16 -45.23
C GLU A 89 -8.72 -0.81 -46.37
N LEU A 90 -7.45 -0.52 -46.06
CA LEU A 90 -6.42 -0.27 -47.08
C LEU A 90 -6.02 -1.54 -47.85
N GLU A 91 -5.99 -2.69 -47.19
CA GLU A 91 -5.71 -3.98 -47.83
C GLU A 91 -6.80 -4.37 -48.85
N GLU A 92 -8.07 -4.05 -48.57
CA GLU A 92 -9.20 -4.24 -49.49
C GLU A 92 -9.09 -3.40 -50.77
N LEU A 93 -8.44 -2.23 -50.71
CA LEU A 93 -8.24 -1.35 -51.87
C LEU A 93 -7.24 -1.91 -52.90
N GLY A 94 -6.52 -3.01 -52.61
CA GLY A 94 -5.54 -3.62 -53.52
C GLY A 94 -4.15 -2.96 -53.50
N ASP A 95 -3.25 -3.42 -54.38
CA ASP A 95 -1.82 -3.08 -54.35
C ASP A 95 -1.45 -1.90 -55.24
N TYR A 96 -2.02 -0.73 -54.94
CA TYR A 96 -1.56 0.53 -55.53
C TYR A 96 -0.23 0.97 -54.88
N GLU A 97 0.76 1.36 -55.69
CA GLU A 97 2.10 1.74 -55.19
C GLU A 97 2.03 2.92 -54.20
N GLU A 98 1.07 3.82 -54.38
CA GLU A 98 0.79 4.97 -53.50
C GLU A 98 0.34 4.57 -52.09
N LEU A 99 -0.30 3.40 -51.93
CA LEU A 99 -0.81 2.91 -50.64
C LEU A 99 0.21 2.06 -49.86
N LYS A 100 1.31 1.69 -50.50
CA LYS A 100 2.30 0.75 -49.96
C LYS A 100 3.03 1.28 -48.74
N GLU A 101 3.38 2.57 -48.77
CA GLU A 101 4.02 3.25 -47.64
C GLU A 101 3.06 3.39 -46.45
N GLU A 102 1.81 3.76 -46.69
CA GLU A 102 0.79 3.90 -45.65
C GLU A 102 0.47 2.56 -44.97
N LYS A 103 0.32 1.49 -45.76
CA LYS A 103 0.18 0.11 -45.24
C LYS A 103 1.38 -0.30 -44.37
N ALA A 104 2.60 0.03 -44.80
CA ALA A 104 3.81 -0.28 -44.03
C ALA A 104 3.84 0.46 -42.68
N ILE A 105 3.49 1.74 -42.66
CA ILE A 105 3.39 2.54 -41.44
C ILE A 105 2.36 1.94 -40.47
N LEU A 106 1.18 1.57 -40.96
CA LEU A 106 0.13 0.97 -40.13
C LEU A 106 0.53 -0.41 -39.59
N ARG A 107 1.23 -1.24 -40.37
CA ARG A 107 1.77 -2.52 -39.89
C ARG A 107 2.74 -2.32 -38.73
N VAL A 108 3.70 -1.41 -38.88
CA VAL A 108 4.65 -1.06 -37.80
C VAL A 108 3.91 -0.51 -36.57
N LYS A 109 2.88 0.32 -36.77
CA LYS A 109 2.04 0.83 -35.68
C LYS A 109 1.32 -0.29 -34.93
N VAL A 110 0.73 -1.26 -35.62
CA VAL A 110 0.08 -2.42 -34.99
C VAL A 110 1.09 -3.27 -34.21
N GLU A 111 2.27 -3.51 -34.77
CA GLU A 111 3.34 -4.29 -34.11
C GLU A 111 3.85 -3.59 -32.84
N THR A 112 4.08 -2.28 -32.90
CA THR A 112 4.52 -1.49 -31.75
C THR A 112 3.47 -1.46 -30.63
N LEU A 113 2.19 -1.27 -30.96
CA LEU A 113 1.09 -1.33 -29.99
C LEU A 113 1.00 -2.70 -29.31
N ARG A 114 1.19 -3.79 -30.07
CA ARG A 114 1.21 -5.15 -29.53
C ARG A 114 2.40 -5.40 -28.60
N ALA A 115 3.58 -4.90 -28.96
CA ALA A 115 4.77 -5.00 -28.12
C ALA A 115 4.59 -4.24 -26.80
N GLU A 116 4.02 -3.03 -26.85
CA GLU A 116 3.70 -2.25 -25.65
C GLU A 116 2.66 -2.97 -24.78
N ALA A 117 1.60 -3.53 -25.39
CA ALA A 117 0.59 -4.30 -24.69
C ALA A 117 1.18 -5.51 -23.95
N ALA A 118 2.05 -6.29 -24.61
CA ALA A 118 2.72 -7.42 -23.98
C ALA A 118 3.60 -7.01 -22.79
N SER A 119 4.30 -5.87 -22.90
CA SER A 119 5.09 -5.32 -21.80
C SER A 119 4.22 -4.90 -20.60
N ILE A 120 3.03 -4.36 -20.86
CA ILE A 120 2.10 -3.98 -19.79
C ILE A 120 1.48 -5.22 -19.13
N ASP A 121 1.13 -6.24 -19.91
CA ASP A 121 0.57 -7.49 -19.38
C ASP A 121 1.58 -8.18 -18.42
N ASP A 122 2.86 -8.19 -18.77
CA ASP A 122 3.94 -8.67 -17.88
C ASP A 122 4.08 -7.80 -16.62
N ALA A 123 4.02 -6.48 -16.75
CA ALA A 123 4.07 -5.57 -15.60
C ALA A 123 2.90 -5.81 -14.64
N ILE A 124 1.67 -5.91 -15.15
CA ILE A 124 0.46 -6.20 -14.36
C ILE A 124 0.62 -7.53 -13.60
N SER A 125 1.10 -8.58 -14.27
CA SER A 125 1.37 -9.89 -13.64
C SER A 125 2.34 -9.77 -12.45
N LYS A 126 3.45 -9.04 -12.63
CA LYS A 126 4.44 -8.80 -11.57
C LYS A 126 3.86 -8.02 -10.39
N TRP A 127 3.07 -6.98 -10.67
CA TRP A 127 2.43 -6.18 -9.63
C TRP A 127 1.35 -6.95 -8.87
N ASN A 128 0.55 -7.77 -9.55
CA ASN A 128 -0.43 -8.65 -8.90
C ASN A 128 0.25 -9.66 -7.98
N LYS A 129 1.34 -10.30 -8.43
CA LYS A 129 2.13 -11.20 -7.59
C LYS A 129 2.70 -10.49 -6.36
N ARG A 130 3.11 -9.23 -6.51
CA ARG A 130 3.53 -8.40 -5.37
C ARG A 130 2.38 -8.16 -4.41
N ILE A 131 1.19 -7.78 -4.87
CA ILE A 131 -0.01 -7.59 -4.03
C ILE A 131 -0.36 -8.88 -3.27
N GLU A 132 -0.32 -10.03 -3.95
CA GLU A 132 -0.55 -11.33 -3.32
C GLU A 132 0.46 -11.61 -2.20
N ASN A 133 1.74 -11.35 -2.43
CA ASN A 133 2.77 -11.48 -1.40
C ASN A 133 2.55 -10.51 -0.23
N LEU A 134 2.15 -9.26 -0.50
CA LEU A 134 1.84 -8.28 0.54
C LEU A 134 0.62 -8.68 1.38
N ASN A 135 -0.38 -9.30 0.74
CA ASN A 135 -1.54 -9.88 1.43
C ASN A 135 -1.12 -11.05 2.32
N LYS A 136 -0.21 -11.92 1.86
CA LYS A 136 0.34 -13.02 2.66
C LYS A 136 1.18 -12.53 3.82
N GLU A 137 2.08 -11.57 3.59
CA GLU A 137 2.91 -10.92 4.62
C GLU A 137 2.07 -10.13 5.64
N GLY A 138 0.95 -9.55 5.19
CA GLY A 138 0.03 -8.78 6.03
C GLY A 138 -0.93 -9.62 6.87
N LYS A 139 -1.10 -10.90 6.55
CA LYS A 139 -1.91 -11.82 7.35
C LYS A 139 -1.13 -12.20 8.59
N ILE A 140 -1.57 -11.70 9.74
CA ILE A 140 -1.10 -12.16 11.04
C ILE A 140 -1.67 -13.57 11.22
N THR A 141 -0.80 -14.58 11.39
CA THR A 141 -1.25 -15.94 11.73
C THR A 141 -1.89 -15.92 13.12
N LEU A 142 -2.85 -16.82 13.36
CA LEU A 142 -3.45 -16.95 14.70
C LEU A 142 -2.35 -17.13 15.76
N SER A 143 -1.34 -17.98 15.51
CA SER A 143 -0.22 -18.18 16.43
C SER A 143 0.55 -16.88 16.77
N ASN A 144 0.89 -16.06 15.77
CA ASN A 144 1.60 -14.80 16.03
C ASN A 144 0.70 -13.80 16.76
N TYR A 145 -0.61 -13.82 16.46
CA TYR A 145 -1.58 -12.99 17.15
C TYR A 145 -1.67 -13.36 18.63
N MET A 146 -1.81 -14.64 18.93
CA MET A 146 -1.86 -15.17 20.30
C MET A 146 -0.61 -14.78 21.08
N GLU A 147 0.60 -14.97 20.52
CA GLU A 147 1.85 -14.59 21.17
C GLU A 147 1.89 -13.09 21.52
N VAL A 148 1.47 -12.23 20.59
CA VAL A 148 1.43 -10.77 20.84
C VAL A 148 0.43 -10.42 21.93
N MET A 149 -0.78 -11.00 21.89
CA MET A 149 -1.82 -10.73 22.88
C MET A 149 -1.42 -11.21 24.27
N GLU A 150 -0.84 -12.40 24.40
CA GLU A 150 -0.29 -12.91 25.67
C GLU A 150 0.76 -11.97 26.25
N ARG A 151 1.66 -11.43 25.41
CA ARG A 151 2.65 -10.46 25.85
C ARG A 151 2.02 -9.14 26.31
N ILE A 152 0.95 -8.70 25.66
CA ILE A 152 0.20 -7.49 26.06
C ILE A 152 -0.51 -7.73 27.39
N PHE A 153 -1.18 -8.86 27.55
CA PHE A 153 -1.91 -9.23 28.76
C PHE A 153 -0.98 -9.40 29.95
N GLU A 154 0.18 -10.05 29.76
CA GLU A 154 1.19 -10.17 30.81
C GLU A 154 1.80 -8.79 31.17
N ALA A 155 2.06 -7.94 30.18
CA ALA A 155 2.52 -6.57 30.44
C ALA A 155 1.47 -5.75 31.21
N LEU A 156 0.18 -5.94 30.93
CA LEU A 156 -0.92 -5.32 31.67
C LEU A 156 -0.96 -5.84 33.11
N ARG A 157 -0.84 -7.16 33.30
CA ARG A 157 -0.81 -7.80 34.63
C ARG A 157 0.31 -7.26 35.50
N LEU A 158 1.53 -7.17 34.95
CA LEU A 158 2.70 -6.64 35.66
C LEU A 158 2.58 -5.14 35.99
N SER A 159 1.86 -4.38 35.17
CA SER A 159 1.69 -2.93 35.34
C SER A 159 0.53 -2.57 36.27
N ASN A 160 -0.60 -3.28 36.17
CA ASN A 160 -1.82 -3.04 36.93
C ASN A 160 -2.65 -4.33 37.04
N GLU A 161 -2.33 -5.13 38.05
CA GLU A 161 -3.00 -6.41 38.32
C GLU A 161 -4.52 -6.28 38.54
N PRO A 162 -5.06 -5.30 39.29
CA PRO A 162 -6.51 -5.12 39.40
C PRO A 162 -7.22 -4.93 38.06
N LEU A 163 -6.66 -4.12 37.15
CA LEU A 163 -7.24 -3.90 35.82
C LEU A 163 -7.13 -5.15 34.94
N TYR A 164 -6.02 -5.89 35.05
CA TYR A 164 -5.89 -7.18 34.39
C TYR A 164 -7.01 -8.14 34.80
N MET A 165 -7.25 -8.28 36.11
CA MET A 165 -8.32 -9.16 36.63
C MET A 165 -9.71 -8.73 36.14
N GLN A 166 -9.96 -7.42 36.05
CA GLN A 166 -11.23 -6.89 35.54
C GLN A 166 -11.44 -7.11 34.03
N THR A 167 -10.37 -7.42 33.28
CA THR A 167 -10.44 -7.60 31.83
C THR A 167 -10.34 -9.05 31.39
N LEU A 168 -10.26 -10.03 32.31
CA LEU A 168 -10.13 -11.45 31.97
C LEU A 168 -11.20 -11.94 30.98
N ASP A 169 -12.47 -11.65 31.25
CA ASP A 169 -13.56 -12.03 30.35
C ASP A 169 -13.41 -11.37 28.97
N PHE A 170 -12.96 -10.10 28.90
CA PHE A 170 -12.68 -9.44 27.62
C PHE A 170 -11.53 -10.11 26.88
N GLN A 171 -10.45 -10.47 27.59
CA GLN A 171 -9.28 -11.12 27.00
C GLN A 171 -9.67 -12.46 26.37
N GLU A 172 -10.41 -13.30 27.10
CA GLU A 172 -10.88 -14.60 26.63
C GLU A 172 -11.82 -14.47 25.44
N ASN A 173 -12.90 -13.68 25.58
CA ASN A 173 -13.88 -13.48 24.51
C ASN A 173 -13.24 -12.91 23.24
N HIS A 174 -12.29 -11.99 23.38
CA HIS A 174 -11.60 -11.40 22.23
C HIS A 174 -10.71 -12.41 21.51
N LEU A 175 -10.01 -13.29 22.24
CA LEU A 175 -9.21 -14.34 21.61
C LEU A 175 -10.10 -15.39 20.90
N GLU A 176 -11.23 -15.76 21.50
CA GLU A 176 -12.21 -16.66 20.87
C GLU A 176 -12.81 -16.07 19.58
N ASP A 177 -13.22 -14.80 19.63
CA ASP A 177 -13.75 -14.09 18.45
C ASP A 177 -12.70 -13.99 17.33
N VAL A 178 -11.45 -13.71 17.66
CA VAL A 178 -10.35 -13.67 16.68
C VAL A 178 -10.06 -15.06 16.13
N ALA A 179 -10.06 -16.11 16.97
CA ALA A 179 -9.88 -17.48 16.53
C ALA A 179 -11.00 -17.92 15.57
N ALA A 180 -12.25 -17.51 15.82
CA ALA A 180 -13.37 -17.79 14.92
C ALA A 180 -13.27 -17.06 13.57
N LYS A 181 -12.61 -15.89 13.52
CA LYS A 181 -12.49 -15.04 12.31
C LYS A 181 -11.25 -15.32 11.45
N LEU A 182 -10.18 -15.85 12.04
CA LEU A 182 -8.91 -16.12 11.35
C LEU A 182 -8.75 -17.57 10.85
N VAL A 183 -9.73 -18.44 11.11
CA VAL A 183 -9.84 -19.81 10.56
C VAL A 183 -10.45 -19.79 9.17
#